data_AF-A0A4P6V416-F1
#
_entry.id   AF-A0A4P6V416-F1
#
_cell.length_a   1.000
_cell.length_b   1.000
_cell.length_c   1.000
_cell.angle_alpha   90.00
_cell.angle_beta   90.00
_cell.angle_gamma   90.00
#
_symmetry.space_group_name_H-M   'P 1'
#
loop_
_entity.id
_entity.type
_entity.pdbx_description
1 polymer ?
#
loop_
_entity_poly.entity_id
_entity_poly.type
_entity_poly.pdbx_seq_one_letter_code
_entity_poly.pdbx_strand_id
1 'polypeptide(L)'
;MAMHDLQEIAACIQHTNVSPATTRDDIIALCDEAERYRFDGVMVQPCWVDLCRKKLQGSSVKVCSAMAYPLGGSLTRSKVAEMRHLVEEGAQEIDFMANLGFLVGGAIEAYHDEIAALVSAADGVPLKIMLELGATPEELWQVAIEQAEKAGVAYVKNSSGWGLGGKASVETIGFMRRCAQRAKVKASGGIRTAEDAKAILSAGAHLIGTSAGPAIMVGQVGEGAY
;
A
#
# COMPACT_ATOMS: atom_id res chain seq x y z
N MET A 1 0.02 12.76 22.87
CA MET A 1 -0.15 11.86 21.71
C MET A 1 -1.56 11.35 21.76
N ALA A 2 -2.34 11.52 20.69
CA ALA A 2 -3.72 11.04 20.67
C ALA A 2 -3.72 9.52 20.88
N MET A 3 -4.47 9.05 21.88
CA MET A 3 -4.71 7.63 22.06
C MET A 3 -5.65 7.21 20.94
N HIS A 4 -5.13 6.52 19.93
CA HIS A 4 -6.01 5.90 18.93
C HIS A 4 -6.82 4.79 19.60
N ASP A 5 -8.14 4.99 19.67
CA ASP A 5 -9.05 3.90 19.99
C ASP A 5 -9.12 2.90 18.81
N LEU A 6 -9.78 1.75 19.02
CA LEU A 6 -9.84 0.73 17.98
C LEU A 6 -10.60 1.18 16.73
N GLN A 7 -11.57 2.10 16.84
CA GLN A 7 -12.30 2.60 15.67
C GLN A 7 -11.43 3.52 14.83
N GLU A 8 -10.62 4.37 15.45
CA GLU A 8 -9.64 5.18 14.74
C GLU A 8 -8.58 4.33 14.04
N ILE A 9 -8.15 3.22 14.67
CA ILE A 9 -7.23 2.27 14.05
C ILE A 9 -7.89 1.59 12.84
N ALA A 10 -9.14 1.14 12.98
CA ALA A 10 -9.88 0.50 11.90
C ALA A 10 -9.97 1.40 10.66
N ALA A 11 -10.29 2.68 10.85
CA ALA A 11 -10.38 3.66 9.77
C ALA A 11 -9.04 3.95 9.07
N CYS A 12 -7.92 3.44 9.58
CA CYS A 12 -6.59 3.54 8.96
C CYS A 12 -6.13 2.21 8.33
N ILE A 13 -6.86 1.10 8.50
CA ILE A 13 -6.47 -0.21 8.01
C ILE A 13 -6.97 -0.42 6.58
N GLN A 14 -6.05 -0.74 5.67
CA GLN A 14 -6.34 -1.38 4.39
C GLN A 14 -6.12 -2.88 4.53
N HIS A 15 -7.22 -3.62 4.71
CA HIS A 15 -7.22 -5.07 4.97
C HIS A 15 -6.76 -5.81 3.73
N THR A 16 -5.63 -6.51 3.84
CA THR A 16 -4.83 -6.90 2.68
C THR A 16 -4.84 -8.40 2.47
N ASN A 17 -5.15 -8.83 1.26
CA ASN A 17 -4.87 -10.19 0.80
C ASN A 17 -4.41 -10.18 -0.67
N VAL A 18 -3.09 -10.20 -0.83
CA VAL A 18 -2.38 -10.21 -2.13
C VAL A 18 -1.58 -11.50 -2.32
N SER A 19 -1.95 -12.57 -1.62
CA SER A 19 -1.29 -13.87 -1.74
C SER A 19 -1.50 -14.46 -3.15
N PRO A 20 -0.49 -15.07 -3.78
CA PRO A 20 -0.68 -15.72 -5.08
C PRO A 20 -1.67 -16.90 -5.01
N ALA A 21 -1.93 -17.44 -3.81
CA ALA A 21 -2.88 -18.53 -3.60
C ALA A 21 -4.29 -18.07 -3.20
N THR A 22 -4.56 -16.76 -3.17
CA THR A 22 -5.88 -16.22 -2.77
C THR A 22 -6.98 -16.71 -3.70
N THR A 23 -8.04 -17.25 -3.11
CA THR A 23 -9.23 -17.74 -3.81
C THR A 23 -10.36 -16.70 -3.81
N ARG A 24 -11.40 -16.98 -4.60
CA ARG A 24 -12.63 -16.16 -4.61
C ARG A 24 -13.26 -16.06 -3.21
N ASP A 25 -13.33 -17.16 -2.48
CA ASP A 25 -13.98 -17.22 -1.17
C ASP A 25 -13.18 -16.42 -0.13
N ASP A 26 -11.84 -16.46 -0.22
CA ASP A 26 -10.97 -15.63 0.62
C ASP A 26 -11.23 -14.13 0.39
N ILE A 27 -11.47 -13.72 -0.85
CA ILE A 27 -11.78 -12.31 -1.18
C ILE A 27 -13.16 -11.90 -0.68
N ILE A 28 -14.15 -12.79 -0.74
CA ILE A 28 -15.48 -12.52 -0.19
C ILE A 28 -15.37 -12.31 1.32
N ALA A 29 -14.66 -13.21 2.02
CA ALA A 29 -14.41 -13.10 3.45
C ALA A 29 -13.66 -11.80 3.81
N LEU A 30 -12.64 -11.44 3.03
CA LEU A 30 -11.90 -10.18 3.19
C LEU A 30 -12.83 -8.96 3.13
N CYS A 31 -13.76 -8.95 2.18
CA CYS A 31 -14.75 -7.88 2.04
C CYS A 31 -15.72 -7.85 3.25
N ASP A 32 -16.25 -9.00 3.65
CA ASP A 32 -17.17 -9.10 4.79
C ASP A 32 -16.53 -8.62 6.10
N GLU A 33 -15.26 -8.95 6.31
CA GLU A 33 -14.47 -8.47 7.45
C GLU A 33 -14.26 -6.96 7.40
N ALA A 34 -13.90 -6.43 6.22
CA ALA A 34 -13.69 -4.99 6.05
C ALA A 34 -14.97 -4.17 6.31
N GLU A 35 -16.13 -4.67 5.86
CA GLU A 35 -17.42 -4.04 6.16
C GLU A 35 -17.76 -4.13 7.66
N ARG A 36 -17.58 -5.31 8.26
CA ARG A 36 -17.87 -5.54 9.69
C ARG A 36 -17.08 -4.59 10.58
N TYR A 37 -15.79 -4.45 10.34
CA TYR A 37 -14.90 -3.64 11.16
C TYR A 37 -14.76 -2.19 10.70
N ARG A 38 -15.39 -1.82 9.57
CA ARG A 38 -15.33 -0.48 8.97
C ARG A 38 -13.90 -0.05 8.67
N PHE A 39 -13.16 -0.93 8.01
CA PHE A 39 -11.82 -0.63 7.54
C PHE A 39 -11.81 0.45 6.45
N ASP A 40 -10.66 1.10 6.25
CA ASP A 40 -10.47 2.10 5.20
C ASP A 40 -10.73 1.52 3.81
N GLY A 41 -10.25 0.29 3.59
CA GLY A 41 -10.36 -0.39 2.32
C GLY A 41 -9.91 -1.84 2.36
N VAL A 42 -10.15 -2.55 1.26
CA VAL A 42 -9.52 -3.83 0.95
C VAL A 42 -8.38 -3.63 -0.04
N MET A 43 -7.29 -4.38 0.10
CA MET A 43 -6.15 -4.38 -0.83
C MET A 43 -5.99 -5.76 -1.45
N VAL A 44 -6.21 -5.85 -2.76
CA VAL A 44 -6.29 -7.12 -3.49
C VAL A 44 -5.41 -7.14 -4.74
N GLN A 45 -5.25 -8.31 -5.36
CA GLN A 45 -4.66 -8.42 -6.69
C GLN A 45 -5.63 -7.89 -7.78
N PRO A 46 -5.12 -7.44 -8.94
CA PRO A 46 -5.95 -6.85 -10.01
C PRO A 46 -7.16 -7.69 -10.42
N CYS A 47 -7.00 -9.01 -10.49
CA CYS A 47 -8.07 -9.92 -10.92
C CYS A 47 -9.29 -9.95 -9.99
N TRP A 48 -9.18 -9.42 -8.78
CA TRP A 48 -10.24 -9.43 -7.77
C TRP A 48 -10.98 -8.09 -7.65
N VAL A 49 -10.55 -7.04 -8.36
CA VAL A 49 -11.13 -5.69 -8.24
C VAL A 49 -12.63 -5.68 -8.54
N ASP A 50 -13.06 -6.24 -9.68
CA ASP A 50 -14.48 -6.31 -10.04
C ASP A 50 -15.34 -7.04 -8.98
N LEU A 51 -14.82 -8.15 -8.44
CA LEU A 51 -15.50 -8.91 -7.39
C LEU A 51 -15.68 -8.05 -6.13
N CYS A 52 -14.61 -7.41 -5.65
CA CYS A 52 -14.67 -6.53 -4.49
C CYS A 52 -15.63 -5.37 -4.72
N ARG A 53 -15.60 -4.76 -5.92
CA ARG A 53 -16.50 -3.64 -6.28
C ARG A 53 -17.97 -4.04 -6.21
N LYS A 54 -18.31 -5.21 -6.74
CA LYS A 54 -19.68 -5.75 -6.68
C LYS A 54 -20.08 -6.07 -5.23
N LYS A 55 -19.18 -6.68 -4.45
CA LYS A 55 -19.45 -7.08 -3.07
C LYS A 55 -19.63 -5.88 -2.14
N LEU A 56 -18.83 -4.83 -2.31
CA LEU A 56 -18.79 -3.64 -1.47
C LEU A 56 -19.66 -2.49 -2.00
N GLN A 57 -20.60 -2.77 -2.90
CA GLN A 57 -21.45 -1.74 -3.47
C GLN A 57 -22.30 -1.06 -2.38
N GLY A 58 -22.17 0.26 -2.26
CA GLY A 58 -22.85 1.05 -1.23
C GLY A 58 -22.14 1.07 0.13
N SER A 59 -21.02 0.36 0.26
CA SER A 59 -20.15 0.41 1.43
C SER A 59 -19.23 1.64 1.39
N SER A 60 -18.74 2.05 2.57
CA SER A 60 -17.68 3.07 2.68
C SER A 60 -16.27 2.50 2.50
N VAL A 61 -16.13 1.16 2.46
CA VAL A 61 -14.86 0.47 2.30
C VAL A 61 -14.35 0.65 0.87
N LYS A 62 -13.14 1.21 0.72
CA LYS A 62 -12.54 1.40 -0.61
C LYS A 62 -12.04 0.07 -1.20
N VAL A 63 -12.17 -0.09 -2.51
CA VAL A 63 -11.53 -1.16 -3.27
C VAL A 63 -10.17 -0.70 -3.77
N CYS A 64 -9.09 -1.24 -3.23
CA CYS A 64 -7.72 -0.91 -3.63
C CYS A 64 -7.05 -2.11 -4.30
N SER A 65 -6.11 -1.86 -5.21
CA SER A 65 -5.36 -2.91 -5.90
C SER A 65 -3.85 -2.73 -5.79
N ALA A 66 -3.12 -3.84 -5.76
CA ALA A 66 -1.69 -3.86 -6.00
C ALA A 66 -1.42 -3.96 -7.52
N MET A 67 -0.39 -3.29 -8.03
CA MET A 67 0.01 -3.30 -9.44
C MET A 67 1.52 -3.48 -9.60
N ALA A 68 1.95 -4.18 -10.66
CA ALA A 68 3.36 -4.53 -10.90
C ALA A 68 4.05 -5.19 -9.69
N TYR A 69 3.24 -5.79 -8.81
CA TYR A 69 3.65 -6.31 -7.52
C TYR A 69 4.14 -7.76 -7.66
N PRO A 70 5.15 -8.19 -6.89
CA PRO A 70 5.95 -7.39 -5.95
C PRO A 70 7.25 -6.84 -6.57
N LEU A 71 7.56 -7.16 -7.84
CA LEU A 71 8.91 -6.95 -8.38
C LEU A 71 9.14 -5.61 -9.08
N GLY A 72 8.12 -5.02 -9.71
CA GLY A 72 8.25 -3.74 -10.41
C GLY A 72 9.18 -3.72 -11.63
N GLY A 73 9.73 -4.85 -12.08
CA GLY A 73 10.68 -4.90 -13.20
C GLY A 73 10.06 -4.91 -14.60
N SER A 74 8.73 -4.83 -14.72
CA SER A 74 8.01 -4.83 -16.00
C SER A 74 8.28 -3.55 -16.80
N LEU A 75 8.10 -3.63 -18.13
CA LEU A 75 8.20 -2.46 -19.01
C LEU A 75 7.21 -1.36 -18.61
N THR A 76 7.64 -0.10 -18.64
CA THR A 76 6.77 1.06 -18.30
C THR A 76 5.48 1.06 -19.11
N ARG A 77 5.54 0.78 -20.43
CA ARG A 77 4.33 0.70 -21.28
C ARG A 77 3.36 -0.40 -20.84
N SER A 78 3.85 -1.50 -20.30
CA SER A 78 3.02 -2.59 -19.78
C SER A 78 2.34 -2.17 -18.49
N LYS A 79 3.08 -1.52 -17.57
CA LYS A 79 2.52 -0.96 -16.33
C LYS A 79 1.50 0.14 -16.60
N VAL A 80 1.73 1.00 -17.60
CA VAL A 80 0.77 2.03 -18.02
C VAL A 80 -0.54 1.43 -18.54
N ALA A 81 -0.46 0.34 -19.32
CA ALA A 81 -1.65 -0.37 -19.78
C ALA A 81 -2.39 -1.02 -18.61
N GLU A 82 -1.67 -1.70 -17.71
CA GLU A 82 -2.24 -2.30 -16.49
C GLU A 82 -2.91 -1.25 -15.60
N MET A 83 -2.29 -0.08 -15.42
CA MET A 83 -2.85 1.04 -14.67
C MET A 83 -4.20 1.49 -15.24
N ARG A 84 -4.28 1.70 -16.57
CA ARG A 84 -5.53 2.10 -17.23
C ARG A 84 -6.62 1.06 -17.05
N HIS A 85 -6.29 -0.22 -17.20
CA HIS A 85 -7.26 -1.29 -16.96
C HIS A 85 -7.74 -1.31 -15.51
N LEU A 86 -6.85 -1.12 -14.53
CA LEU A 86 -7.26 -1.05 -13.11
C LEU A 86 -8.19 0.13 -12.81
N VAL A 87 -7.94 1.29 -13.43
CA VAL A 87 -8.83 2.45 -13.35
C VAL A 87 -10.19 2.12 -13.96
N GLU A 88 -10.23 1.49 -15.14
CA GLU A 88 -11.46 1.07 -15.82
C GLU A 88 -12.26 0.03 -15.01
N GLU A 89 -11.58 -0.92 -14.38
CA GLU A 89 -12.16 -1.90 -13.45
C GLU A 89 -12.71 -1.25 -12.17
N GLY A 90 -12.35 0.01 -11.91
CA GLY A 90 -12.88 0.82 -10.82
C GLY A 90 -12.13 0.69 -9.50
N ALA A 91 -10.82 0.40 -9.55
CA ALA A 91 -9.96 0.55 -8.38
C ALA A 91 -9.98 2.00 -7.89
N GLN A 92 -10.18 2.19 -6.59
CA GLN A 92 -10.30 3.52 -5.98
C GLN A 92 -8.97 4.07 -5.48
N GLU A 93 -8.00 3.20 -5.19
CA GLU A 93 -6.62 3.55 -4.91
C GLU A 93 -5.70 2.41 -5.36
N ILE A 94 -4.48 2.72 -5.80
CA ILE A 94 -3.58 1.69 -6.36
C ILE A 94 -2.21 1.78 -5.68
N ASP A 95 -1.76 0.68 -5.09
CA ASP A 95 -0.40 0.53 -4.62
C ASP A 95 0.45 -0.10 -5.74
N PHE A 96 1.55 0.51 -6.14
CA PHE A 96 2.38 -0.01 -7.24
C PHE A 96 3.85 -0.14 -6.87
N MET A 97 4.54 -1.08 -7.51
CA MET A 97 6.00 -1.21 -7.43
C MET A 97 6.68 -0.48 -8.60
N ALA A 98 7.52 0.50 -8.26
CA ALA A 98 8.41 1.15 -9.23
C ALA A 98 9.61 0.26 -9.56
N ASN A 99 10.32 0.54 -10.64
CA ASN A 99 11.52 -0.19 -10.99
C ASN A 99 12.68 0.21 -10.06
N LEU A 100 12.87 -0.57 -8.98
CA LEU A 100 13.92 -0.33 -8.00
C LEU A 100 15.33 -0.37 -8.62
N GLY A 101 15.53 -1.16 -9.67
CA GLY A 101 16.81 -1.25 -10.38
C GLY A 101 17.25 0.07 -11.01
N PHE A 102 16.31 0.93 -11.44
CA PHE A 102 16.64 2.27 -11.93
C PHE A 102 17.17 3.16 -10.82
N LEU A 103 16.54 3.14 -9.64
CA LEU A 103 16.99 3.91 -8.49
C LEU A 103 18.37 3.43 -8.01
N VAL A 104 18.50 2.13 -7.73
CA VAL A 104 19.75 1.54 -7.20
C VAL A 104 20.89 1.62 -8.21
N GLY A 105 20.58 1.54 -9.51
CA GLY A 105 21.53 1.70 -10.60
C GLY A 105 21.91 3.15 -10.93
N GLY A 106 21.34 4.14 -10.22
CA GLY A 106 21.62 5.56 -10.43
C GLY A 106 20.92 6.20 -11.64
N ALA A 107 20.00 5.48 -12.30
CA ALA A 107 19.15 6.01 -13.37
C ALA A 107 17.93 6.75 -12.79
N ILE A 108 18.20 7.83 -12.06
CA ILE A 108 17.19 8.57 -11.26
C ILE A 108 16.10 9.18 -12.15
N GLU A 109 16.47 9.71 -13.33
CA GLU A 109 15.52 10.26 -14.29
C GLU A 109 14.57 9.18 -14.82
N ALA A 110 15.10 7.99 -15.14
CA ALA A 110 14.27 6.87 -15.61
C ALA A 110 13.29 6.37 -14.52
N TYR A 111 13.73 6.38 -13.26
CA TYR A 111 12.87 6.08 -12.12
C TYR A 111 11.74 7.10 -11.98
N HIS A 112 12.05 8.39 -12.04
CA HIS A 112 11.06 9.47 -12.01
C HIS A 112 10.08 9.40 -13.18
N ASP A 113 10.58 9.23 -14.41
CA ASP A 113 9.76 9.25 -15.62
C ASP A 113 8.79 8.08 -15.68
N GLU A 114 9.19 6.90 -15.18
CA GLU A 114 8.26 5.78 -14.99
C GLU A 114 7.12 6.16 -14.04
N ILE A 115 7.44 6.74 -12.87
CA ILE A 115 6.42 7.11 -11.88
C ILE A 115 5.48 8.17 -12.46
N ALA A 116 6.01 9.18 -13.15
CA ALA A 116 5.22 10.24 -13.76
C ALA A 116 4.28 9.69 -14.85
N ALA A 117 4.74 8.73 -15.66
CA ALA A 117 3.90 8.06 -16.65
C ALA A 117 2.75 7.28 -16.00
N LEU A 118 3.00 6.63 -14.86
CA LEU A 118 1.97 5.90 -14.10
C LEU A 118 0.97 6.83 -13.42
N VAL A 119 1.44 7.94 -12.83
CA VAL A 119 0.56 8.97 -12.25
C VAL A 119 -0.34 9.56 -13.33
N SER A 120 0.20 9.86 -14.52
CA SER A 120 -0.63 10.33 -15.65
C SER A 120 -1.63 9.28 -16.11
N ALA A 121 -1.29 7.99 -16.08
CA ALA A 121 -2.17 6.90 -16.52
C ALA A 121 -3.28 6.56 -15.52
N ALA A 122 -3.12 6.96 -14.25
CA ALA A 122 -4.07 6.70 -13.18
C ALA A 122 -5.32 7.60 -13.22
N ASP A 123 -5.33 8.63 -14.08
CA ASP A 123 -6.47 9.53 -14.31
C ASP A 123 -7.12 10.06 -13.01
N GLY A 124 -6.26 10.47 -12.06
CA GLY A 124 -6.69 11.01 -10.76
C GLY A 124 -6.93 9.96 -9.67
N VAL A 125 -6.87 8.67 -9.96
CA VAL A 125 -6.88 7.61 -8.92
C VAL A 125 -5.62 7.74 -8.05
N PRO A 126 -5.73 7.84 -6.71
CA PRO A 126 -4.59 7.98 -5.82
C PRO A 126 -3.61 6.82 -5.91
N LEU A 127 -2.35 7.13 -6.22
CA LEU A 127 -1.27 6.16 -6.27
C LEU A 127 -0.44 6.13 -4.98
N LYS A 128 -0.04 4.91 -4.59
CA LYS A 128 0.88 4.65 -3.48
C LYS A 128 2.10 3.90 -4.00
N ILE A 129 3.27 4.54 -3.98
CA ILE A 129 4.50 3.88 -4.40
C ILE A 129 5.04 2.99 -3.28
N MET A 130 5.35 1.73 -3.60
CA MET A 130 6.14 0.85 -2.73
C MET A 130 7.62 1.18 -2.92
N LEU A 131 8.27 1.64 -1.84
CA LEU A 131 9.68 2.01 -1.85
C LEU A 131 10.61 0.81 -1.61
N GLU A 132 10.08 -0.29 -1.08
CA GLU A 132 10.83 -1.51 -0.79
C GLU A 132 12.12 -1.24 0.01
N LEU A 133 11.97 -0.56 1.15
CA LEU A 133 13.10 -0.01 1.91
C LEU A 133 14.12 -1.06 2.35
N GLY A 134 13.69 -2.28 2.69
CA GLY A 134 14.63 -3.35 3.05
C GLY A 134 15.51 -3.84 1.89
N ALA A 135 15.17 -3.51 0.64
CA ALA A 135 15.96 -3.81 -0.56
C ALA A 135 16.63 -2.55 -1.14
N THR A 136 16.35 -1.37 -0.58
CA THR A 136 16.85 -0.09 -1.07
C THR A 136 17.95 0.41 -0.12
N PRO A 137 19.15 0.76 -0.62
CA PRO A 137 20.18 1.38 0.22
C PRO A 137 19.66 2.64 0.93
N GLU A 138 19.97 2.80 2.21
CA GLU A 138 19.42 3.87 3.05
C GLU A 138 19.72 5.27 2.50
N GLU A 139 20.90 5.46 1.89
CA GLU A 139 21.31 6.70 1.25
C GLU A 139 20.41 7.13 0.07
N LEU A 140 19.65 6.19 -0.50
CA LEU A 140 18.71 6.46 -1.60
C LEU A 140 17.26 6.65 -1.14
N TRP A 141 16.94 6.42 0.14
CA TRP A 141 15.55 6.50 0.63
C TRP A 141 14.94 7.89 0.44
N GLN A 142 15.70 8.93 0.78
CA GLN A 142 15.24 10.31 0.60
C GLN A 142 15.04 10.64 -0.89
N VAL A 143 15.96 10.20 -1.76
CA VAL A 143 15.86 10.39 -3.21
C VAL A 143 14.60 9.71 -3.75
N ALA A 144 14.30 8.48 -3.32
CA ALA A 144 13.12 7.74 -3.73
C ALA A 144 11.82 8.50 -3.39
N ILE A 145 11.72 9.00 -2.16
CA ILE A 145 10.57 9.78 -1.68
C ILE A 145 10.43 11.07 -2.49
N GLU A 146 11.50 11.84 -2.65
CA GLU A 146 11.48 13.11 -3.38
C GLU A 146 11.08 12.94 -4.85
N GLN A 147 11.59 11.93 -5.54
CA GLN A 147 11.24 11.67 -6.94
C GLN A 147 9.78 11.23 -7.07
N ALA A 148 9.29 10.41 -6.15
CA ALA A 148 7.89 10.02 -6.15
C ALA A 148 6.95 11.21 -5.89
N GLU A 149 7.29 12.11 -4.96
CA GLU A 149 6.52 13.32 -4.70
C GLU A 149 6.52 14.29 -5.88
N LYS A 150 7.69 14.47 -6.54
CA LYS A 150 7.80 15.30 -7.75
C LYS A 150 6.91 14.76 -8.87
N ALA A 151 6.83 13.45 -9.01
CA ALA A 151 5.98 12.80 -10.01
C ALA A 151 4.48 12.81 -9.64
N GLY A 152 4.12 13.12 -8.38
CA GLY A 152 2.74 13.35 -7.96
C GLY A 152 2.04 12.16 -7.30
N VAL A 153 2.77 11.22 -6.68
CA VAL A 153 2.14 10.14 -5.91
C VAL A 153 1.40 10.69 -4.68
N ALA A 154 0.28 10.06 -4.32
CA ALA A 154 -0.49 10.46 -3.15
C ALA A 154 0.09 9.90 -1.85
N TYR A 155 0.72 8.71 -1.92
CA TYR A 155 1.35 8.06 -0.77
C TYR A 155 2.72 7.48 -1.12
N VAL A 156 3.60 7.46 -0.13
CA VAL A 156 4.79 6.62 -0.09
C VAL A 156 4.57 5.48 0.89
N LYS A 157 4.95 4.26 0.50
CA LYS A 157 4.77 3.02 1.26
C LYS A 157 6.11 2.33 1.50
N ASN A 158 6.41 1.95 2.74
CA ASN A 158 7.73 1.42 3.11
C ASN A 158 8.08 0.09 2.42
N SER A 159 7.11 -0.81 2.28
CA SER A 159 7.36 -2.22 1.90
C SER A 159 6.18 -2.83 1.17
N SER A 160 6.44 -3.70 0.21
CA SER A 160 5.46 -4.58 -0.43
C SER A 160 4.80 -5.54 0.58
N GLY A 161 5.50 -5.88 1.66
CA GLY A 161 5.14 -6.98 2.57
C GLY A 161 5.68 -8.34 2.10
N TRP A 162 6.39 -8.39 0.97
CA TRP A 162 6.94 -9.62 0.41
C TRP A 162 8.47 -9.57 0.31
N GLY A 163 9.12 -10.68 0.66
CA GLY A 163 10.56 -10.85 0.48
C GLY A 163 11.40 -9.78 1.18
N LEU A 164 12.10 -8.96 0.39
CA LEU A 164 13.16 -8.07 0.84
C LEU A 164 12.69 -6.68 1.30
N GLY A 165 11.41 -6.32 1.15
CA GLY A 165 10.91 -4.97 1.51
C GLY A 165 11.02 -4.59 2.98
N GLY A 166 11.22 -5.57 3.86
CA GLY A 166 11.34 -5.35 5.30
C GLY A 166 10.00 -5.09 5.98
N LYS A 167 10.06 -4.89 7.30
CA LYS A 167 8.90 -4.62 8.15
C LYS A 167 8.75 -3.11 8.38
N ALA A 168 7.52 -2.67 8.64
CA ALA A 168 7.30 -1.33 9.18
C ALA A 168 7.88 -1.24 10.60
N SER A 169 8.61 -0.17 10.88
CA SER A 169 9.12 0.16 12.21
C SER A 169 8.87 1.63 12.53
N VAL A 170 8.82 1.98 13.83
CA VAL A 170 8.68 3.39 14.26
C VAL A 170 9.77 4.27 13.65
N GLU A 171 10.99 3.75 13.54
CA GLU A 171 12.13 4.44 12.95
C GLU A 171 11.94 4.71 11.45
N THR A 172 11.65 3.67 10.67
CA THR A 172 11.48 3.78 9.21
C THR A 172 10.29 4.67 8.85
N ILE A 173 9.16 4.51 9.54
CA ILE A 173 7.96 5.35 9.33
C ILE A 173 8.22 6.79 9.77
N GLY A 174 8.90 6.99 10.90
CA GLY A 174 9.30 8.31 11.36
C GLY A 174 10.23 9.02 10.38
N PHE A 175 11.17 8.29 9.77
CA PHE A 175 12.03 8.81 8.70
C PHE A 175 11.19 9.24 7.49
N MET A 176 10.36 8.35 6.97
CA MET A 176 9.49 8.65 5.82
C MET A 176 8.62 9.87 6.08
N ARG A 177 8.07 10.00 7.30
CA ARG A 177 7.22 11.14 7.66
C ARG A 177 7.98 12.47 7.66
N ARG A 178 9.26 12.48 8.03
CA ARG A 178 10.11 13.69 7.99
C ARG A 178 10.48 14.07 6.55
N CYS A 179 10.69 13.09 5.68
CA CYS A 179 11.07 13.31 4.29
C CYS A 179 9.87 13.70 3.40
N ALA A 180 8.72 13.05 3.58
CA ALA A 180 7.53 13.27 2.76
C ALA A 180 6.85 14.60 3.13
N GLN A 181 6.94 15.58 2.24
CA GLN A 181 6.37 16.92 2.43
C GLN A 181 4.91 17.02 1.98
N ARG A 182 4.53 16.25 0.96
CA ARG A 182 3.23 16.30 0.27
C ARG A 182 2.51 14.96 0.30
N ALA A 183 3.23 13.88 0.05
CA ALA A 183 2.70 12.53 0.09
C ALA A 183 2.39 12.10 1.53
N LYS A 184 1.34 11.32 1.69
CA LYS A 184 1.03 10.65 2.94
C LYS A 184 1.90 9.38 3.08
N VAL A 185 2.04 8.89 4.30
CA VAL A 185 2.82 7.68 4.58
C VAL A 185 1.88 6.49 4.80
N LYS A 186 2.09 5.39 4.07
CA LYS A 186 1.45 4.10 4.34
C LYS A 186 2.48 3.12 4.89
N ALA A 187 2.15 2.46 5.99
CA ALA A 187 3.01 1.46 6.62
C ALA A 187 2.49 0.04 6.33
N SER A 188 3.38 -0.91 6.05
CA SER A 188 3.03 -2.32 5.86
C SER A 188 4.19 -3.25 6.17
N GLY A 189 3.84 -4.51 6.43
CA GLY A 189 4.76 -5.57 6.81
C GLY A 189 4.95 -5.67 8.31
N GLY A 190 4.44 -6.75 8.91
CA GLY A 190 4.71 -7.11 10.31
C GLY A 190 3.88 -6.40 11.37
N ILE A 191 2.82 -5.67 11.00
CA ILE A 191 1.90 -5.00 11.93
C ILE A 191 0.79 -5.99 12.31
N ARG A 192 0.88 -6.59 13.50
CA ARG A 192 0.06 -7.76 13.88
C ARG A 192 -0.81 -7.54 15.11
N THR A 193 -0.58 -6.45 15.86
CA THR A 193 -1.29 -6.14 17.09
C THR A 193 -1.82 -4.71 17.08
N ALA A 194 -2.77 -4.41 17.98
CA ALA A 194 -3.25 -3.05 18.17
C ALA A 194 -2.13 -2.12 18.67
N GLU A 195 -1.19 -2.65 19.46
CA GLU A 195 -0.02 -1.95 19.95
C GLU A 195 0.92 -1.57 18.80
N ASP A 196 1.19 -2.50 17.87
CA ASP A 196 1.96 -2.20 16.66
C ASP A 196 1.30 -1.10 15.85
N ALA A 197 -0.01 -1.22 15.61
CA ALA A 197 -0.78 -0.25 14.84
C ALA A 197 -0.71 1.14 15.49
N LYS A 198 -0.91 1.24 16.80
CA LYS A 198 -0.79 2.50 17.56
C LYS A 198 0.59 3.10 17.45
N ALA A 199 1.64 2.30 17.60
CA ALA A 199 3.03 2.76 17.52
C ALA A 199 3.36 3.31 16.12
N ILE A 200 2.93 2.61 15.07
CA ILE A 200 3.15 2.98 13.68
C ILE A 200 2.36 4.23 13.27
N LEU A 201 1.09 4.35 13.68
CA LEU A 201 0.30 5.57 13.47
C LEU A 201 0.93 6.76 14.20
N SER A 202 1.35 6.55 15.45
CA SER A 202 2.03 7.57 16.25
C SER A 202 3.37 8.02 15.64
N ALA A 203 4.04 7.15 14.88
CA ALA A 203 5.27 7.49 14.16
C ALA A 203 5.02 8.35 12.91
N GLY A 204 3.76 8.49 12.48
CA GLY A 204 3.36 9.35 11.36
C GLY A 204 2.77 8.61 10.15
N ALA A 205 2.50 7.30 10.25
CA ALA A 205 1.71 6.62 9.25
C ALA A 205 0.28 7.17 9.19
N HIS A 206 -0.25 7.33 7.98
CA HIS A 206 -1.64 7.72 7.73
C HIS A 206 -2.52 6.49 7.43
N LEU A 207 -1.91 5.43 6.89
CA LEU A 207 -2.58 4.16 6.57
C LEU A 207 -1.69 2.99 6.98
N ILE A 208 -2.33 1.86 7.27
CA ILE A 208 -1.71 0.58 7.59
C ILE A 208 -2.19 -0.45 6.57
N GLY A 209 -1.28 -1.14 5.89
CA GLY A 209 -1.57 -2.38 5.17
C GLY A 209 -1.24 -3.58 6.05
N THR A 210 -2.22 -4.45 6.31
CA THR A 210 -2.03 -5.67 7.11
C THR A 210 -3.06 -6.72 6.74
N SER A 211 -2.71 -8.01 6.80
CA SER A 211 -3.68 -9.11 6.79
C SER A 211 -4.25 -9.42 8.18
N ALA A 212 -3.71 -8.80 9.23
CA ALA A 212 -4.08 -9.04 10.63
C ALA A 212 -5.24 -8.17 11.12
N GLY A 213 -5.94 -7.45 10.23
CA GLY A 213 -6.98 -6.48 10.58
C GLY A 213 -7.99 -7.02 11.62
N PRO A 214 -8.69 -8.14 11.34
CA PRO A 214 -9.65 -8.72 12.27
C PRO A 214 -9.05 -9.04 13.65
N ALA A 215 -7.85 -9.61 13.70
CA ALA A 215 -7.16 -9.95 14.95
C ALA A 215 -6.85 -8.70 15.78
N ILE A 216 -6.36 -7.64 15.13
CA ILE A 216 -6.12 -6.33 15.75
C ILE A 216 -7.41 -5.80 16.39
N MET A 217 -8.54 -5.94 15.70
CA MET A 217 -9.83 -5.44 16.19
C MET A 217 -10.39 -6.18 17.40
N VAL A 218 -9.97 -7.43 17.62
CA VAL A 218 -10.39 -8.24 18.77
C VAL A 218 -9.30 -8.37 19.85
N GLY A 219 -8.23 -7.58 19.74
CA GLY A 219 -7.13 -7.58 20.72
C GLY A 219 -6.29 -8.86 20.70
N GLN A 220 -6.24 -9.55 19.56
CA GLN A 220 -5.44 -10.75 19.34
C GLN A 220 -4.20 -10.43 18.50
N VAL A 221 -3.24 -11.36 18.52
CA VAL A 221 -2.08 -11.31 17.63
C VAL A 221 -2.47 -11.96 16.31
N GLY A 222 -2.41 -11.21 15.21
CA GLY A 222 -2.67 -11.77 13.89
C GLY A 222 -1.56 -12.68 13.39
N GLU A 223 -1.94 -13.81 12.81
CA GLU A 223 -1.05 -14.72 12.09
C GLU A 223 -1.21 -14.51 10.59
N GLY A 224 -0.11 -14.45 9.84
CA GLY A 224 -0.15 -14.15 8.41
C GLY A 224 1.20 -13.79 7.82
N ALA A 225 1.30 -13.97 6.50
CA ALA A 225 2.50 -13.69 5.72
C ALA A 225 2.65 -12.22 5.29
N TYR A 226 1.57 -11.43 5.32
CA TYR A 226 1.49 -10.09 4.73
C TYR A 226 1.09 -9.01 5.73
#